data_AF-A0AAD2CM46-F1
#
_entry.id   AF-A0AAD2CM46-F1
#
_cell.length_a   1.000
_cell.length_b   1.000
_cell.length_c   1.000
_cell.angle_alpha   90.00
_cell.angle_beta   90.00
_cell.angle_gamma   90.00
#
_symmetry.space_group_name_H-M   'P 1'
#
loop_
_entity.id
_entity.type
_entity.pdbx_description
1 polymer ?
#
loop_
_entity_poly.entity_id
_entity_poly.type
_entity_poly.pdbx_seq_one_letter_code
_entity_poly.pdbx_strand_id
1 'polypeptide(L)'
;MSPSLARKYNCLHQQMYMVRRLAEANYRTTSAGKVPWSPKLQGFWDRLSLWKLLLKGRQRCRVSSRKVRRLMKKTRLRDAWKKTTDELEEALSAERRAYKQAKRQAAQLRRDFLTAQTKDAKKNSSQPAVL
;
A
#
# COMPACT_ATOMS: atom_id res chain seq x y z
N MET A 1 3.88 28.79 41.28
CA MET A 1 4.24 28.62 39.85
C MET A 1 4.51 30.00 39.26
N SER A 2 5.63 30.23 38.56
CA SER A 2 5.86 31.57 37.98
C SER A 2 4.85 31.85 36.85
N PRO A 3 4.33 33.09 36.72
CA PRO A 3 3.36 33.43 35.66
C PRO A 3 3.88 33.15 34.24
N SER A 4 5.20 33.24 34.03
CA SER A 4 5.84 32.95 32.75
C SER A 4 5.83 31.45 32.42
N LEU A 5 5.99 30.59 33.42
CA LEU A 5 5.95 29.13 33.25
C LEU A 5 4.53 28.66 32.96
N ALA A 6 3.53 29.20 33.66
CA ALA A 6 2.12 28.90 33.41
C ALA A 6 1.69 29.27 31.97
N ARG A 7 2.15 30.43 31.47
CA ARG A 7 1.86 30.86 30.09
C ARG A 7 2.49 29.94 29.04
N LYS A 8 3.75 29.54 29.23
CA LYS A 8 4.44 28.58 28.35
C LYS A 8 3.74 27.22 28.35
N TYR A 9 3.36 26.73 29.52
CA TYR A 9 2.62 25.46 29.66
C TYR A 9 1.29 25.51 28.89
N ASN A 10 0.49 26.56 29.08
CA ASN A 10 -0.80 26.71 28.40
C ASN A 10 -0.65 26.77 26.88
N CYS A 11 0.37 27.47 26.38
CA CYS A 11 0.67 27.52 24.94
C CYS A 11 1.00 26.14 24.37
N LEU A 12 1.90 25.39 25.01
CA LEU A 12 2.25 24.02 24.59
C LEU A 12 1.05 23.09 24.67
N HIS A 13 0.24 23.22 25.72
CA HIS A 13 -0.97 22.43 25.89
C HIS A 13 -1.98 22.69 24.77
N GLN A 14 -2.22 23.96 24.42
CA GLN A 14 -3.07 24.33 23.29
C GLN A 14 -2.54 23.79 21.96
N GLN A 15 -1.23 23.91 21.70
CA GLN A 15 -0.60 23.35 20.51
C GLN A 15 -0.78 21.83 20.41
N MET A 16 -0.53 21.10 21.51
CA MET A 16 -0.78 19.65 21.56
C MET A 16 -2.24 19.32 21.26
N TYR A 17 -3.17 20.07 21.84
CA TYR A 17 -4.60 19.85 21.63
C TYR A 17 -5.02 20.11 20.18
N MET A 18 -4.49 21.17 19.56
CA MET A 18 -4.71 21.48 18.15
C MET A 18 -4.18 20.36 17.24
N VAL A 19 -2.95 19.89 17.49
CA VAL A 19 -2.35 18.79 16.72
C VAL A 19 -3.19 17.52 16.84
N ARG A 20 -3.64 17.15 18.05
CA ARG A 20 -4.52 16.00 18.26
C ARG A 20 -5.84 16.15 17.52
N ARG A 21 -6.49 17.31 17.62
CA ARG A 21 -7.78 17.58 16.96
C ARG A 21 -7.69 17.51 15.44
N LEU A 22 -6.62 18.09 14.86
CA LEU A 22 -6.36 18.03 13.42
C LEU A 22 -6.10 16.59 12.96
N ALA A 23 -5.31 15.83 13.73
CA ALA A 23 -5.09 14.43 13.46
C ALA A 23 -6.41 13.64 13.49
N GLU A 24 -7.21 13.78 14.55
CA GLU A 24 -8.53 13.12 14.66
C GLU A 24 -9.45 13.44 13.49
N ALA A 25 -9.56 14.71 13.09
CA ALA A 25 -10.38 15.12 11.95
C ALA A 25 -9.95 14.43 10.64
N ASN A 26 -8.64 14.34 10.40
CA ASN A 26 -8.07 13.67 9.23
C ASN A 26 -8.23 12.14 9.27
N TYR A 27 -8.14 11.53 10.46
CA TYR A 27 -8.32 10.10 10.63
C TYR A 27 -9.80 9.67 10.55
N ARG A 28 -10.75 10.50 11.00
CA ARG A 28 -12.20 10.20 10.90
C ARG A 28 -12.69 9.97 9.47
N THR A 29 -12.13 10.68 8.49
CA THR A 29 -12.48 10.49 7.07
C THR A 29 -11.73 9.32 6.43
N THR A 30 -10.61 8.90 7.03
CA THR A 30 -9.77 7.81 6.52
C THR A 30 -10.36 6.46 6.91
N SER A 31 -11.23 5.91 6.08
CA SER A 31 -11.75 4.54 6.23
C SER A 31 -10.68 3.48 5.92
N ALA A 32 -9.72 3.27 6.85
CA ALA A 32 -8.57 2.40 6.67
C ALA A 32 -8.89 0.88 6.59
N GLY A 33 -10.13 0.45 6.88
CA GLY A 33 -10.55 -0.95 6.83
C GLY A 33 -11.57 -1.32 5.74
N LYS A 34 -12.10 -0.37 4.96
CA LYS A 34 -13.21 -0.61 4.03
C LYS A 34 -12.80 -1.07 2.63
N VAL A 35 -11.50 -1.25 2.36
CA VAL A 35 -11.01 -1.62 1.03
C VAL A 35 -10.98 -3.14 0.91
N PRO A 36 -11.86 -3.76 0.10
CA PRO A 36 -11.87 -5.21 -0.02
C PRO A 36 -10.60 -5.70 -0.71
N TRP A 37 -10.06 -6.79 -0.21
CA TRP A 37 -8.87 -7.42 -0.77
C TRP A 37 -9.15 -7.99 -2.17
N SER A 38 -8.25 -7.79 -3.13
CA SER A 38 -8.29 -8.49 -4.42
C SER A 38 -6.88 -8.77 -4.92
N PRO A 39 -6.66 -9.84 -5.72
CA PRO A 39 -5.34 -10.13 -6.27
C PRO A 39 -4.78 -9.00 -7.14
N LYS A 40 -5.64 -8.29 -7.87
CA LYS A 40 -5.26 -7.11 -8.67
C LYS A 40 -4.69 -6.00 -7.77
N LEU A 41 -5.36 -5.70 -6.65
CA LEU A 41 -4.84 -4.75 -5.66
C LEU A 41 -3.55 -5.24 -5.00
N GLN A 42 -3.45 -6.53 -4.69
CA GLN A 42 -2.23 -7.13 -4.14
C GLN A 42 -1.03 -6.93 -5.08
N GLY A 43 -1.23 -7.02 -6.40
CA GLY A 43 -0.18 -6.74 -7.38
C GLY A 43 0.41 -5.34 -7.25
N PHE A 44 -0.43 -4.31 -7.05
CA PHE A 44 0.04 -2.94 -6.79
C PHE A 44 0.83 -2.85 -5.47
N TRP A 45 0.36 -3.51 -4.41
CA TRP A 45 1.08 -3.56 -3.13
C TRP A 45 2.46 -4.21 -3.25
N ASP A 46 2.57 -5.28 -4.03
CA ASP A 46 3.84 -5.96 -4.26
C ASP A 46 4.82 -5.07 -5.03
N ARG A 47 4.34 -4.32 -6.04
CA ARG A 47 5.13 -3.34 -6.80
C ARG A 47 5.58 -2.16 -5.93
N LEU A 48 4.66 -1.56 -5.18
CA LEU A 48 4.98 -0.49 -4.22
C LEU A 48 6.01 -0.94 -3.19
N SER A 49 5.88 -2.17 -2.69
CA SER A 49 6.83 -2.75 -1.75
C SER A 49 8.22 -2.96 -2.38
N LEU A 50 8.26 -3.40 -3.64
CA LEU A 50 9.52 -3.56 -4.38
C LEU A 50 10.25 -2.22 -4.51
N TRP A 51 9.57 -1.19 -5.00
CA TRP A 51 10.17 0.14 -5.18
C TRP A 51 10.67 0.75 -3.87
N LYS A 52 9.88 0.65 -2.79
CA LYS A 52 10.31 1.08 -1.45
C LYS A 52 11.55 0.35 -0.95
N LEU A 53 11.65 -0.96 -1.19
CA LEU A 53 12.82 -1.74 -0.78
C LEU A 53 14.07 -1.37 -1.57
N LEU A 54 13.93 -1.10 -2.87
CA LEU A 54 15.06 -0.66 -3.70
C LEU A 54 15.57 0.71 -3.28
N LEU A 55 14.68 1.69 -3.05
CA LEU A 55 15.07 3.00 -2.51
C LEU A 55 15.75 2.89 -1.15
N LYS A 56 15.20 2.07 -0.25
CA LYS A 56 15.83 1.78 1.05
C LYS A 56 17.24 1.20 0.89
N GLY A 57 17.43 0.31 -0.09
CA GLY A 57 18.75 -0.24 -0.41
C GLY A 57 19.74 0.81 -0.92
N ARG A 58 19.27 1.77 -1.73
CA ARG A 58 20.09 2.91 -2.20
C ARG A 58 20.49 3.84 -1.05
N GLN A 59 19.63 4.01 -0.05
CA GLN A 59 19.90 4.77 1.18
C GLN A 59 20.82 4.03 2.18
N ARG A 60 21.61 3.05 1.73
CA ARG A 60 22.54 2.22 2.53
C ARG A 60 21.90 1.50 3.71
N CYS A 61 20.57 1.33 3.72
CA CYS A 61 19.89 0.55 4.74
C CYS A 61 19.92 -0.93 4.37
N ARG A 62 20.03 -1.82 5.38
CA ARG A 62 20.00 -3.27 5.14
C ARG A 62 18.66 -3.71 4.57
N VAL A 63 18.72 -4.36 3.41
CA VAL A 63 17.56 -4.92 2.71
C VAL A 63 17.80 -6.39 2.40
N SER A 64 16.80 -7.25 2.61
CA SER A 64 16.90 -8.66 2.28
C SER A 64 16.89 -8.87 0.76
N SER A 65 18.03 -9.29 0.19
CA SER A 65 18.15 -9.64 -1.23
C SER A 65 17.17 -10.74 -1.65
N ARG A 66 16.86 -11.69 -0.76
CA ARG A 66 15.85 -12.73 -0.97
C ARG A 66 14.45 -12.15 -1.12
N LYS A 67 14.10 -11.12 -0.32
CA LYS A 67 12.80 -10.45 -0.41
C LYS A 67 12.67 -9.68 -1.73
N VAL A 68 13.72 -8.95 -2.12
CA VAL A 68 13.75 -8.21 -3.38
C VAL A 68 13.59 -9.15 -4.57
N ARG A 69 14.41 -10.21 -4.66
CA ARG A 69 14.31 -11.22 -5.75
C ARG A 69 12.92 -11.86 -5.82
N ARG A 70 12.33 -12.20 -4.67
CA ARG A 70 10.97 -12.77 -4.61
C ARG A 70 9.91 -11.79 -5.16
N LEU A 71 9.99 -10.52 -4.75
CA LEU A 71 9.08 -9.48 -5.22
C LEU A 71 9.26 -9.20 -6.71
N MET A 72 10.49 -9.20 -7.23
CA MET A 72 10.74 -9.09 -8.66
C MET A 72 10.12 -10.24 -9.45
N LYS A 73 10.25 -11.49 -8.98
CA LYS A 73 9.60 -12.66 -9.62
C LYS A 73 8.08 -12.50 -9.61
N LYS A 74 7.50 -12.05 -8.49
CA LYS A 74 6.06 -11.88 -8.33
C LYS A 74 5.49 -10.76 -9.20
N THR A 75 6.20 -9.64 -9.30
CA THR A 75 5.79 -8.45 -10.06
C THR A 75 6.21 -8.47 -11.53
N ARG A 76 7.06 -9.43 -11.92
CA ARG A 76 7.69 -9.57 -13.25
C ARG A 76 8.58 -8.38 -13.66
N LEU A 77 8.97 -7.54 -12.71
CA LEU A 77 9.86 -6.40 -12.93
C LEU A 77 11.33 -6.83 -12.77
N ARG A 78 11.91 -7.38 -13.84
CA ARG A 78 13.30 -7.90 -13.83
C ARG A 78 14.35 -6.80 -13.88
N ASP A 79 14.06 -5.70 -14.57
CA ASP A 79 15.01 -4.59 -14.73
C ASP A 79 14.96 -3.56 -13.58
N ALA A 80 14.23 -3.85 -12.50
CA ALA A 80 14.07 -2.93 -11.37
C ALA A 80 15.40 -2.52 -10.69
N TRP A 81 16.44 -3.36 -10.76
CA TRP A 81 17.77 -3.05 -10.22
C TRP A 81 18.58 -2.05 -11.04
N LYS A 82 18.33 -1.99 -12.35
CA LYS A 82 19.08 -1.15 -13.27
C LYS A 82 18.68 0.33 -13.16
N LYS A 83 17.51 0.59 -12.57
CA LYS A 83 16.98 1.95 -12.42
C LYS A 83 17.82 2.82 -11.48
N THR A 84 17.92 4.09 -11.86
CA THR A 84 18.51 5.14 -11.03
C THR A 84 17.60 5.49 -9.86
N THR A 85 18.10 6.25 -8.88
CA THR A 85 17.30 6.65 -7.72
C THR A 85 16.10 7.49 -8.15
N ASP A 86 16.27 8.43 -9.07
CA ASP A 86 15.21 9.31 -9.55
C ASP A 86 14.11 8.52 -10.27
N GLU A 87 14.51 7.60 -11.16
CA GLU A 87 13.57 6.69 -11.84
C GLU A 87 12.79 5.80 -10.87
N LEU A 88 13.39 5.41 -9.74
CA LEU A 88 12.72 4.63 -8.70
C LEU A 88 11.67 5.47 -7.96
N GLU A 89 11.96 6.74 -7.70
CA GLU A 89 11.02 7.67 -7.06
C GLU A 89 9.85 8.01 -7.98
N GLU A 90 10.13 8.25 -9.26
CA GLU A 90 9.11 8.45 -10.29
C GLU A 90 8.22 7.20 -10.44
N ALA A 91 8.82 6.01 -10.53
CA ALA A 91 8.07 4.76 -10.61
C ALA A 91 7.22 4.54 -9.36
N LEU A 92 7.74 4.87 -8.17
CA LEU A 92 6.98 4.79 -6.92
C LEU A 92 5.80 5.77 -6.93
N SER A 93 5.99 6.99 -7.41
CA SER A 93 4.94 8.01 -7.54
C SER A 93 3.85 7.56 -8.52
N ALA A 94 4.24 7.07 -9.70
CA ALA A 94 3.34 6.54 -10.71
C ALA A 94 2.50 5.37 -10.17
N GLU A 95 3.12 4.39 -9.51
CA GLU A 95 2.42 3.26 -8.89
C GLU A 95 1.48 3.70 -7.76
N ARG A 96 1.83 4.74 -6.98
CA ARG A 96 0.91 5.30 -5.97
C ARG A 96 -0.32 5.92 -6.61
N ARG A 97 -0.16 6.64 -7.73
CA ARG A 97 -1.27 7.23 -8.49
C ARG A 97 -2.17 6.13 -9.05
N ALA A 98 -1.58 5.11 -9.68
CA ALA A 98 -2.29 3.96 -10.22
C ALA A 98 -3.05 3.20 -9.12
N TYR A 99 -2.41 2.93 -7.98
CA TYR A 99 -3.06 2.33 -6.82
C TYR A 99 -4.23 3.18 -6.31
N LYS A 100 -4.08 4.51 -6.23
CA LYS A 100 -5.16 5.41 -5.78
C LYS A 100 -6.37 5.34 -6.70
N GLN A 101 -6.17 5.21 -8.01
CA GLN A 101 -7.24 5.00 -9.00
C GLN A 101 -7.87 3.61 -8.82
N ALA A 102 -7.07 2.55 -8.77
CA ALA A 102 -7.55 1.18 -8.59
C ALA A 102 -8.30 0.98 -7.27
N LYS A 103 -7.88 1.67 -6.20
CA LYS A 103 -8.53 1.65 -4.89
C LYS A 103 -9.99 2.14 -4.96
N ARG A 104 -10.30 3.10 -5.84
CA ARG A 104 -11.69 3.56 -6.04
C ARG A 104 -12.59 2.44 -6.59
N GLN A 105 -12.02 1.58 -7.41
CA GLN A 105 -12.71 0.43 -8.02
C GLN A 105 -12.56 -0.86 -7.20
N ALA A 106 -12.02 -0.79 -5.97
CA ALA A 106 -11.70 -1.98 -5.17
C ALA A 106 -12.88 -2.94 -4.99
N ALA A 107 -14.08 -2.40 -4.74
CA ALA A 107 -15.29 -3.20 -4.60
C ALA A 107 -15.60 -4.00 -5.87
N GLN A 108 -15.49 -3.37 -7.05
CA GLN A 108 -15.70 -4.05 -8.31
C GLN A 108 -14.64 -5.13 -8.55
N LEU A 109 -13.37 -4.81 -8.32
CA LEU A 109 -12.27 -5.78 -8.47
C LEU A 109 -12.45 -7.01 -7.58
N ARG A 110 -13.03 -6.85 -6.38
CA ARG A 110 -13.40 -7.98 -5.52
C ARG A 110 -14.54 -8.80 -6.11
N ARG A 111 -15.62 -8.16 -6.58
CA ARG A 111 -16.76 -8.85 -7.21
C ARG A 111 -16.33 -9.64 -8.45
N ASP A 112 -15.52 -9.03 -9.32
CA ASP A 112 -14.99 -9.68 -10.52
C ASP A 112 -14.18 -10.93 -10.16
N PHE A 113 -13.36 -10.85 -9.12
CA PHE A 113 -12.58 -11.99 -8.65
C PHE A 113 -13.45 -13.11 -8.08
N LEU A 114 -14.45 -12.77 -7.25
CA LEU A 114 -15.38 -13.76 -6.69
C LEU A 114 -16.21 -14.43 -7.77
N THR A 115 -16.71 -13.68 -8.74
CA THR A 115 -17.48 -14.22 -9.87
C THR A 115 -16.65 -15.11 -10.78
N ALA A 116 -15.36 -14.80 -10.98
CA ALA A 116 -14.44 -15.70 -11.68
C ALA A 116 -14.27 -17.03 -10.91
N GLN A 117 -14.01 -16.97 -9.60
CA GLN A 117 -13.86 -18.17 -8.78
C GLN A 117 -15.11 -19.06 -8.76
N THR A 118 -16.31 -18.48 -8.69
CA THR A 118 -17.54 -19.28 -8.70
C THR A 118 -17.79 -19.92 -10.06
N LYS A 119 -17.45 -19.26 -11.16
CA LYS A 119 -17.51 -19.86 -12.51
C LYS A 119 -16.52 -21.03 -12.64
N ASP A 120 -15.28 -20.85 -12.19
CA ASP A 120 -14.26 -21.90 -12.23
C ASP A 120 -14.68 -23.11 -11.39
N ALA A 121 -15.24 -22.87 -10.19
CA ALA A 121 -15.77 -23.94 -9.34
C ALA A 121 -16.91 -24.73 -10.02
N LYS A 122 -17.87 -24.03 -10.64
CA LYS A 122 -18.96 -24.67 -11.40
C LYS A 122 -18.46 -25.48 -12.59
N LYS A 123 -17.42 -25.00 -13.29
CA LYS A 123 -16.79 -25.72 -14.40
C LYS A 123 -16.11 -27.00 -13.91
N ASN A 124 -15.37 -26.93 -12.80
CA ASN A 124 -14.68 -28.09 -12.24
C ASN A 124 -15.66 -29.14 -11.71
N SER A 125 -16.84 -28.75 -11.19
CA SER A 125 -17.87 -29.70 -10.75
C SER A 125 -18.66 -30.35 -11.89
N SER A 126 -18.58 -29.81 -13.11
CA SER A 126 -19.30 -30.33 -14.29
C SER A 126 -18.43 -31.15 -15.24
N GLN A 127 -17.13 -31.31 -14.94
CA GLN A 127 -16.28 -32.30 -15.62
C GLN A 127 -16.49 -33.67 -14.94
N PRO A 128 -16.92 -34.72 -15.67
CA PRO A 128 -17.03 -36.05 -15.09
C PRO A 128 -15.63 -36.51 -14.65
N ALA A 129 -15.56 -37.12 -13.46
CA ALA A 129 -14.33 -37.72 -12.97
C ALA A 129 -13.87 -38.78 -13.96
N VAL A 130 -12.81 -38.47 -14.73
CA VAL A 130 -12.15 -39.44 -15.59
C VAL A 130 -11.39 -40.39 -14.65
N LEU A 131 -11.94 -41.59 -14.46
CA LEU A 131 -11.30 -42.72 -13.81
C LEU A 131 -10.19 -43.29 -14.70
#